data_AF-A0A842M0I5-F1
#
_entry.id   AF-A0A842M0I5-F1
#
_cell.length_a   1.000
_cell.length_b   1.000
_cell.length_c   1.000
_cell.angle_alpha   90.00
_cell.angle_beta   90.00
_cell.angle_gamma   90.00
#
_symmetry.space_group_name_H-M   'P 1'
#
loop_
_entity.id
_entity.type
_entity.pdbx_description
1 polymer ?
#
loop_
_entity_poly.entity_id
_entity_poly.type
_entity_poly.pdbx_seq_one_letter_code
_entity_poly.pdbx_strand_id
1 'polypeptide(L)'
;MSEVIKKGYSEFVRIPIGPIHPALHEPYYFFFELDGEEIKNVWMQSGGVHRGMEALALNRNYLQIIPIAERICGICSNSHPLAYTMAVEDAAGIEVPERAQYIRVIAQELERIHSHILWAGLGGHAIGLDTAFYYLWRLREDVLDIWELLFGGRVTHAVNWIGGTKKDI
;
A
#
# COMPACT_ATOMS: atom_id res chain seq x y z
N MET A 1 -55.51 20.74 10.38
CA MET A 1 -55.08 19.90 9.24
C MET A 1 -54.00 20.61 8.41
N SER A 2 -53.05 21.31 9.06
CA SER A 2 -52.10 22.21 8.39
C SER A 2 -50.73 22.33 9.08
N GLU A 3 -50.46 21.57 10.15
CA GLU A 3 -49.15 21.55 10.83
C GLU A 3 -48.48 20.18 10.88
N VAL A 4 -49.18 19.11 10.48
CA VAL A 4 -48.64 17.74 10.51
C VAL A 4 -47.90 17.38 9.21
N ILE A 5 -47.97 18.21 8.17
CA ILE A 5 -47.37 17.96 6.85
C ILE A 5 -45.97 18.62 6.70
N LYS A 6 -45.45 19.29 7.75
CA LYS A 6 -44.12 19.93 7.75
C LYS A 6 -43.01 19.14 8.50
N LYS A 7 -43.17 17.84 8.69
CA LYS A 7 -42.05 16.95 9.05
C LYS A 7 -41.72 16.11 7.83
N GLY A 8 -40.94 16.70 6.92
CA GLY A 8 -40.27 15.94 5.88
C GLY A 8 -39.43 14.84 6.53
N TYR A 9 -39.40 13.66 5.93
CA TYR A 9 -38.64 12.49 6.36
C TYR A 9 -37.15 12.83 6.55
N SER A 10 -36.74 13.32 7.72
CA SER A 10 -35.33 13.48 8.10
C SER A 10 -34.89 12.29 8.96
N GLU A 11 -35.17 11.07 8.49
CA GLU A 11 -34.63 9.87 9.14
C GLU A 11 -33.24 9.63 8.56
N PHE A 12 -32.21 10.01 9.32
CA PHE A 12 -30.84 9.68 8.97
C PHE A 12 -30.69 8.15 8.90
N VAL A 13 -30.29 7.64 7.74
CA VAL A 13 -30.08 6.20 7.54
C VAL A 13 -28.64 5.87 7.85
N ARG A 14 -28.42 4.85 8.69
CA ARG A 14 -27.08 4.35 9.02
C ARG A 14 -26.79 3.06 8.27
N ILE A 15 -25.73 3.09 7.45
CA ILE A 15 -25.30 1.93 6.66
C ILE A 15 -23.90 1.51 7.09
N PRO A 16 -23.74 0.30 7.68
CA PRO A 16 -22.42 -0.27 7.91
C PRO A 16 -21.88 -0.90 6.61
N ILE A 17 -20.68 -0.52 6.22
CA ILE A 17 -19.91 -1.20 5.17
C ILE A 17 -18.73 -1.91 5.87
N GLY A 18 -18.83 -3.24 5.91
CA GLY A 18 -17.91 -4.09 6.67
C GLY A 18 -16.65 -4.48 5.91
N PRO A 19 -15.70 -5.14 6.60
CA PRO A 19 -14.31 -5.34 6.14
C PRO A 19 -14.14 -6.35 5.01
N ILE A 20 -15.19 -7.10 4.64
CA ILE A 20 -15.19 -8.09 3.56
C ILE A 20 -15.98 -7.56 2.35
N HIS A 21 -16.45 -6.30 2.40
CA HIS A 21 -17.21 -5.73 1.31
C HIS A 21 -16.36 -5.65 0.03
N PRO A 22 -16.85 -6.11 -1.14
CA PRO A 22 -16.04 -6.18 -2.38
C PRO A 22 -15.44 -4.84 -2.84
N ALA A 23 -16.09 -3.72 -2.48
CA ALA A 23 -15.59 -2.39 -2.79
C ALA A 23 -14.42 -1.93 -1.89
N LEU A 24 -14.06 -2.68 -0.86
CA LEU A 24 -12.94 -2.38 0.02
C LEU A 24 -11.75 -3.27 -0.32
N HIS A 25 -10.62 -2.64 -0.65
CA HIS A 25 -9.35 -3.35 -0.93
C HIS A 25 -8.60 -3.76 0.34
N GLU A 26 -8.93 -3.13 1.46
CA GLU A 26 -8.33 -3.34 2.77
C GLU A 26 -9.46 -3.46 3.81
N PRO A 27 -9.27 -4.22 4.90
CA PRO A 27 -10.33 -4.52 5.85
C PRO A 27 -10.57 -3.36 6.80
N TYR A 28 -11.36 -2.41 6.32
CA TYR A 28 -11.90 -1.30 7.10
C TYR A 28 -13.37 -1.52 7.42
N TYR A 29 -13.82 -0.94 8.52
CA TYR A 29 -15.24 -0.87 8.84
C TYR A 29 -15.67 0.59 8.76
N PHE A 30 -16.66 0.87 7.92
CA PHE A 30 -17.24 2.20 7.80
C PHE A 30 -18.67 2.21 8.29
N PHE A 31 -19.05 3.24 9.04
CA PHE A 31 -20.43 3.55 9.38
C PHE A 31 -20.77 4.87 8.71
N PHE A 32 -21.65 4.84 7.72
CA PHE A 32 -22.14 6.02 7.03
C PHE A 32 -23.47 6.47 7.63
N GLU A 33 -23.62 7.77 7.85
CA GLU A 33 -24.89 8.42 8.16
C GLU A 33 -25.33 9.24 6.96
N LEU A 34 -26.48 8.89 6.40
CA LEU A 34 -26.98 9.42 5.14
C LEU A 34 -28.26 10.24 5.35
N ASP A 35 -28.37 11.35 4.64
CA ASP A 35 -29.62 12.10 4.43
C ASP A 35 -29.95 12.03 2.94
N GLY A 36 -30.81 11.07 2.57
CA GLY A 36 -31.00 10.69 1.16
C GLY A 36 -29.70 10.13 0.55
N GLU A 37 -29.18 10.81 -0.47
CA GLU A 37 -27.92 10.47 -1.17
C GLU A 37 -26.71 11.21 -0.61
N GLU A 38 -26.89 12.14 0.34
CA GLU A 38 -25.81 12.94 0.89
C GLU A 38 -25.21 12.28 2.14
N ILE A 39 -23.89 12.08 2.14
CA ILE A 39 -23.14 11.61 3.30
C ILE A 39 -23.00 12.76 4.30
N LYS A 40 -23.63 12.65 5.47
CA LYS A 40 -23.54 13.66 6.53
C LYS A 40 -22.42 13.38 7.52
N ASN A 41 -22.22 12.12 7.88
CA ASN A 41 -21.11 11.67 8.72
C ASN A 41 -20.56 10.33 8.25
N VAL A 42 -19.28 10.09 8.53
CA VAL A 42 -18.63 8.79 8.38
C VAL A 42 -17.74 8.50 9.58
N TRP A 43 -17.92 7.32 10.17
CA TRP A 43 -16.99 6.79 11.17
C TRP A 43 -16.23 5.61 10.57
N MET A 44 -14.90 5.68 10.62
CA MET A 44 -14.03 4.61 10.17
C MET A 44 -13.41 3.91 11.37
N GLN A 45 -13.56 2.60 11.45
CA GLN A 45 -12.82 1.75 12.35
C GLN A 45 -11.81 0.93 11.54
N SER A 46 -10.53 1.11 11.87
CA SER A 46 -9.40 0.36 11.31
C SER A 46 -8.81 -0.58 12.36
N GLY A 47 -7.78 -1.34 11.98
CA GLY A 47 -7.02 -2.22 12.88
C GLY A 47 -7.30 -3.71 12.70
N GLY A 48 -8.19 -4.12 11.79
CA GLY A 48 -8.48 -5.53 11.50
C GLY A 48 -7.26 -6.35 11.04
N VAL A 49 -6.21 -5.67 10.56
CA VAL A 49 -4.93 -6.25 10.11
C VAL A 49 -3.72 -5.72 10.88
N HIS A 50 -3.92 -5.30 12.15
CA HIS A 50 -2.79 -4.88 12.97
C HIS A 50 -1.84 -6.06 13.24
N ARG A 51 -0.60 -5.96 12.74
CA ARG A 51 0.43 -7.02 12.83
C ARG A 51 1.52 -6.78 13.89
N GLY A 52 1.45 -5.67 14.63
CA GLY A 52 2.45 -5.34 15.66
C GLY A 52 3.88 -5.19 15.13
N MET A 53 4.07 -4.67 13.92
CA MET A 53 5.38 -4.61 13.25
C MET A 53 6.43 -3.82 14.02
N GLU A 54 6.05 -2.72 14.68
CA GLU A 54 6.95 -1.94 15.53
C GLU A 54 7.40 -2.72 16.77
N ALA A 55 6.46 -3.38 17.47
CA ALA A 55 6.77 -4.23 18.62
C ALA A 55 7.67 -5.41 18.23
N LEU A 56 7.46 -5.97 17.03
CA LEU A 56 8.33 -7.00 16.47
C LEU A 56 9.74 -6.45 16.20
N ALA A 57 9.85 -5.25 15.60
CA ALA A 57 11.12 -4.61 15.29
C ALA A 57 11.96 -4.31 16.55
N LEU A 58 11.33 -3.88 17.65
CA LEU A 58 12.01 -3.62 18.92
C LEU A 58 12.75 -4.84 19.50
N ASN A 59 12.32 -6.05 19.13
CA ASN A 59 12.91 -7.31 19.61
C ASN A 59 13.84 -7.95 18.57
N ARG A 60 14.34 -7.18 17.58
CA ARG A 60 15.16 -7.68 16.46
C ARG A 60 16.38 -6.80 16.27
N ASN A 61 17.43 -7.38 15.70
CA ASN A 61 18.60 -6.60 15.31
C ASN A 61 18.33 -5.81 14.02
N TYR A 62 19.19 -4.83 13.72
CA TYR A 62 18.98 -3.94 12.58
C TYR A 62 18.86 -4.66 11.22
N LEU A 63 19.55 -5.78 11.03
CA LEU A 63 19.50 -6.57 9.79
C LEU A 63 18.21 -7.38 9.68
N GLN A 64 17.71 -7.90 10.80
CA GLN A 64 16.46 -8.64 10.88
C GLN A 64 15.21 -7.77 10.66
N ILE A 65 15.34 -6.44 10.84
CA ILE A 65 14.25 -5.49 10.59
C ILE A 65 14.02 -5.26 9.08
N ILE A 66 15.04 -5.36 8.23
CA ILE A 66 14.91 -5.17 6.77
C ILE A 66 13.77 -6.03 6.17
N PRO A 67 13.71 -7.36 6.36
CA PRO A 67 12.61 -8.18 5.85
C PRO A 67 11.26 -7.95 6.55
N ILE A 68 11.24 -7.26 7.69
CA ILE A 68 10.00 -6.80 8.34
C ILE A 68 9.50 -5.54 7.64
N ALA A 69 10.40 -4.58 7.37
CA ALA A 69 10.11 -3.33 6.68
C ALA A 69 9.53 -3.59 5.28
N GLU A 70 10.09 -4.57 4.55
CA GLU A 70 9.58 -5.04 3.25
C GLU A 70 8.13 -5.53 3.28
N ARG A 71 7.59 -5.90 4.45
CA ARG A 71 6.21 -6.40 4.59
C ARG A 71 5.27 -5.37 5.19
N ILE A 72 5.70 -4.11 5.37
CA ILE A 72 4.85 -3.05 5.88
C ILE A 72 3.65 -2.83 4.94
N CYS A 73 3.94 -2.67 3.66
CA CYS A 73 2.96 -2.62 2.58
C CYS A 73 3.16 -3.82 1.64
N GLY A 74 2.07 -4.42 1.17
CA GLY A 74 2.13 -5.55 0.23
C GLY A 74 2.48 -5.17 -1.22
N ILE A 75 2.62 -3.87 -1.52
CA ILE A 75 2.92 -3.33 -2.85
C ILE A 75 4.26 -2.58 -2.85
N CYS A 76 4.55 -1.84 -1.77
CA CYS A 76 5.74 -0.99 -1.64
C CYS A 76 6.90 -1.70 -0.92
N SER A 77 7.22 -2.92 -1.37
CA SER A 77 8.22 -3.81 -0.75
C SER A 77 9.65 -3.27 -0.79
N ASN A 78 9.97 -2.34 -1.69
CA ASN A 78 11.28 -1.70 -1.83
C ASN A 78 11.34 -0.35 -1.09
N SER A 79 10.29 0.49 -1.15
CA SER A 79 10.27 1.82 -0.51
C SER A 79 10.50 1.75 0.99
N HIS A 80 9.82 0.83 1.68
CA HIS A 80 9.92 0.71 3.14
C HIS A 80 11.31 0.28 3.61
N PRO A 81 11.93 -0.80 3.08
CA PRO A 81 13.28 -1.15 3.47
C PRO A 81 14.31 -0.12 3.00
N LEU A 82 14.12 0.55 1.85
CA LEU A 82 15.00 1.64 1.42
C LEU A 82 15.02 2.77 2.44
N ALA A 83 13.84 3.26 2.84
CA ALA A 83 13.70 4.30 3.86
C ALA A 83 14.33 3.88 5.19
N TYR A 84 14.11 2.63 5.61
CA TYR A 84 14.73 2.08 6.81
C TYR A 84 16.26 2.03 6.71
N THR A 85 16.82 1.50 5.61
CA THR A 85 18.27 1.40 5.44
C THR A 85 18.93 2.78 5.39
N MET A 86 18.31 3.75 4.69
CA MET A 86 18.81 5.12 4.64
C MET A 86 18.82 5.78 6.02
N ALA A 87 17.77 5.57 6.82
CA ALA A 87 17.71 6.10 8.18
C ALA A 87 18.81 5.50 9.09
N VAL A 88 19.08 4.20 8.97
CA VAL A 88 20.15 3.54 9.72
C VAL A 88 21.54 3.98 9.25
N GLU A 89 21.73 4.14 7.94
CA GLU A 89 22.99 4.57 7.34
C GLU A 89 23.34 6.01 7.73
N ASP A 90 22.37 6.91 7.68
CA ASP A 90 22.52 8.31 8.10
C ASP A 90 22.87 8.40 9.60
N ALA A 91 22.15 7.66 10.45
CA ALA A 91 22.43 7.61 11.89
C ALA A 91 23.80 7.03 12.24
N ALA A 92 24.32 6.12 11.41
CA ALA A 92 25.61 5.46 11.61
C ALA A 92 26.78 6.12 10.85
N GLY A 93 26.53 7.13 10.02
CA GLY A 93 27.54 7.76 9.17
C GLY A 93 28.13 6.80 8.12
N ILE A 94 27.32 5.87 7.59
CA ILE A 94 27.76 4.89 6.59
C ILE A 94 27.58 5.48 5.18
N GLU A 95 28.68 5.61 4.45
CA GLU A 95 28.63 5.96 3.03
C GLU A 95 28.35 4.72 2.17
N VAL A 96 27.28 4.80 1.37
CA VAL A 96 26.88 3.72 0.46
C VAL A 96 27.64 3.83 -0.86
N PRO A 97 28.23 2.73 -1.40
CA PRO A 97 28.92 2.75 -2.67
C PRO A 97 28.03 3.26 -3.83
N GLU A 98 28.61 4.03 -4.75
CA GLU A 98 27.87 4.67 -5.86
C GLU A 98 27.06 3.66 -6.69
N ARG A 99 27.65 2.49 -6.99
CA ARG A 99 26.94 1.40 -7.70
C ARG A 99 25.67 0.95 -6.97
N ALA A 100 25.74 0.82 -5.65
CA ALA A 100 24.59 0.42 -4.85
C ALA A 100 23.50 1.51 -4.84
N GLN A 101 23.89 2.79 -4.85
CA GLN A 101 22.94 3.90 -4.97
C GLN A 101 22.17 3.85 -6.29
N TYR A 102 22.85 3.61 -7.42
CA TYR A 102 22.18 3.45 -8.72
C TYR A 102 21.18 2.28 -8.72
N ILE A 103 21.57 1.12 -8.18
CA ILE A 103 20.67 -0.04 -8.11
C ILE A 103 19.44 0.26 -7.25
N ARG A 104 19.61 0.94 -6.11
CA ARG A 104 18.50 1.36 -5.26
C ARG A 104 17.52 2.29 -5.98
N VAL A 105 18.05 3.25 -6.75
CA VAL A 105 17.22 4.15 -7.57
C VAL A 105 16.48 3.38 -8.66
N ILE A 106 17.16 2.50 -9.40
CA ILE A 106 16.52 1.67 -10.44
C ILE A 106 15.38 0.83 -9.84
N ALA A 107 15.64 0.13 -8.73
CA ALA A 107 14.64 -0.64 -8.01
C ALA A 107 13.46 0.22 -7.53
N GLN A 108 13.74 1.43 -7.04
CA GLN A 108 12.72 2.35 -6.57
C GLN A 108 11.84 2.90 -7.70
N GLU A 109 12.42 3.17 -8.87
CA GLU A 109 11.65 3.62 -10.04
C GLU A 109 10.83 2.47 -10.66
N LEU A 110 11.35 1.24 -10.65
CA LEU A 110 10.58 0.05 -11.01
C LEU A 110 9.37 -0.13 -10.07
N GLU A 111 9.55 0.07 -8.76
CA GLU A 111 8.43 0.02 -7.80
C GLU A 111 7.45 1.16 -8.03
N ARG A 112 7.92 2.36 -8.35
CA ARG A 112 7.05 3.51 -8.64
C ARG A 112 6.14 3.21 -9.83
N ILE A 113 6.70 2.72 -10.93
CA ILE A 113 5.94 2.33 -12.13
C ILE A 113 4.94 1.21 -11.77
N HIS A 114 5.41 0.16 -11.09
CA HIS A 114 4.59 -0.95 -10.62
C HIS A 114 3.38 -0.48 -9.80
N SER A 115 3.61 0.41 -8.83
CA SER A 115 2.60 0.95 -7.93
C SER A 115 1.56 1.78 -8.68
N HIS A 116 1.99 2.65 -9.59
CA HIS A 116 1.08 3.52 -10.35
C HIS A 116 0.22 2.73 -11.35
N ILE A 117 0.80 1.72 -12.02
CA ILE A 117 0.03 0.85 -12.93
C ILE A 117 -1.04 0.08 -12.14
N LEU A 118 -0.69 -0.46 -10.96
CA LEU A 118 -1.64 -1.14 -10.08
C LEU A 118 -2.78 -0.20 -9.71
N TRP A 119 -2.46 1.00 -9.22
CA TRP A 119 -3.45 1.98 -8.77
C TRP A 119 -4.35 2.47 -9.91
N ALA A 120 -3.78 2.74 -11.08
CA ALA A 120 -4.56 3.15 -12.26
C ALA A 120 -5.52 2.04 -12.70
N GLY A 121 -5.09 0.78 -12.68
CA GLY A 121 -5.95 -0.37 -12.98
C GLY A 121 -7.10 -0.48 -11.98
N LEU A 122 -6.77 -0.40 -10.69
CA LEU A 122 -7.76 -0.50 -9.60
C LEU A 122 -8.78 0.64 -9.64
N GLY A 123 -8.32 1.87 -9.90
CA GLY A 123 -9.18 3.04 -10.09
C GLY A 123 -10.12 2.86 -11.29
N GLY A 124 -9.62 2.28 -12.40
CA GLY A 124 -10.44 1.90 -13.55
C GLY A 124 -11.53 0.90 -13.19
N HIS A 125 -11.18 -0.18 -12.47
CA HIS A 125 -12.15 -1.17 -12.00
C HIS A 125 -13.21 -0.56 -11.08
N ALA A 126 -12.81 0.32 -10.16
CA ALA A 126 -13.73 0.96 -9.21
C ALA A 126 -14.81 1.83 -9.88
N ILE A 127 -14.55 2.34 -11.09
CA ILE A 127 -15.52 3.11 -11.88
C ILE A 127 -16.16 2.29 -13.03
N GLY A 128 -15.94 0.97 -13.07
CA GLY A 128 -16.54 0.05 -14.03
C GLY A 128 -15.80 -0.09 -15.37
N LEU A 129 -14.54 0.36 -15.48
CA LEU A 129 -13.70 0.24 -16.68
C LEU A 129 -12.81 -1.02 -16.62
N ASP A 130 -13.44 -2.19 -16.62
CA ASP A 130 -12.74 -3.48 -16.47
C ASP A 130 -11.73 -3.75 -17.60
N THR A 131 -12.04 -3.33 -18.83
CA THR A 131 -11.11 -3.45 -19.96
C THR A 131 -9.79 -2.73 -19.67
N ALA A 132 -9.85 -1.52 -19.11
CA ALA A 132 -8.65 -0.76 -18.75
C ALA A 132 -7.89 -1.44 -17.61
N PHE A 133 -8.60 -1.98 -16.61
CA PHE A 133 -8.01 -2.79 -15.54
C PHE A 133 -7.18 -3.95 -16.10
N TYR A 134 -7.75 -4.75 -17.02
CA TYR A 134 -7.04 -5.90 -17.59
C TYR A 134 -5.80 -5.51 -18.40
N TYR A 135 -5.86 -4.43 -19.19
CA TYR A 135 -4.68 -3.96 -19.94
C TYR A 135 -3.57 -3.45 -19.02
N LEU A 136 -3.92 -2.68 -17.99
CA LEU A 136 -2.95 -2.15 -17.03
C LEU A 136 -2.34 -3.28 -16.20
N TRP A 137 -3.13 -4.25 -15.75
CA TRP A 137 -2.60 -5.40 -15.02
C TRP A 137 -1.72 -6.30 -15.88
N ARG A 138 -2.02 -6.43 -17.18
CA ARG A 138 -1.10 -7.10 -18.11
C ARG A 138 0.24 -6.37 -18.21
N LEU A 139 0.24 -5.05 -18.34
CA LEU A 139 1.48 -4.26 -18.35
C LEU A 139 2.27 -4.37 -17.03
N ARG A 140 1.55 -4.54 -15.91
CA ARG A 140 2.18 -4.78 -14.60
C ARG A 140 2.95 -6.10 -14.56
N GLU A 141 2.51 -7.13 -15.29
CA GLU A 141 3.22 -8.41 -15.34
C GLU A 141 4.61 -8.27 -15.97
N ASP A 142 4.77 -7.43 -17.01
CA ASP A 142 6.09 -7.17 -17.60
C ASP A 142 7.08 -6.59 -16.57
N VAL A 143 6.58 -5.72 -15.68
CA VAL A 143 7.38 -5.16 -14.58
C VAL A 143 7.71 -6.23 -13.54
N LEU A 144 6.76 -7.12 -13.23
CA LEU A 144 6.97 -8.23 -12.29
C LEU A 144 7.99 -9.26 -12.81
N ASP A 145 8.01 -9.51 -14.12
CA ASP A 145 8.98 -10.40 -14.74
C ASP A 145 10.39 -9.79 -14.69
N ILE A 146 10.52 -8.46 -14.84
CA ILE A 146 11.79 -7.75 -14.60
C ILE A 146 12.22 -7.87 -13.13
N TRP A 147 11.29 -7.71 -12.18
CA TRP A 147 11.58 -7.91 -10.75
C TRP A 147 12.08 -9.34 -10.45
N GLU A 148 11.45 -10.35 -11.03
CA GLU A 148 11.85 -11.74 -10.88
C GLU A 148 13.23 -11.99 -11.51
N LEU A 149 13.50 -11.46 -12.70
CA LEU A 149 14.79 -11.59 -13.38
C LEU A 149 15.93 -10.98 -12.55
N LEU A 150 15.75 -9.76 -12.05
CA LEU A 150 16.78 -9.02 -11.32
C LEU A 150 16.92 -9.54 -9.89
N PHE A 151 15.80 -9.73 -9.19
CA PHE A 151 15.78 -9.90 -7.75
C PHE A 151 15.34 -11.29 -7.27
N GLY A 152 14.77 -12.10 -8.16
CA GLY A 152 14.33 -13.47 -7.87
C GLY A 152 12.97 -13.56 -7.19
N GLY A 153 12.34 -12.42 -6.89
CA GLY A 153 11.01 -12.34 -6.30
C GLY A 153 10.15 -11.35 -7.06
N ARG A 154 8.86 -11.66 -7.21
CA ARG A 154 7.89 -10.79 -7.90
C ARG A 154 7.43 -9.63 -7.01
N VAL A 155 7.10 -9.93 -5.75
CA VAL A 155 6.51 -8.96 -4.80
C VAL A 155 7.46 -8.57 -3.69
N THR A 156 8.24 -9.51 -3.15
CA THR A 156 9.29 -9.25 -2.16
C THR A 156 10.65 -9.48 -2.83
N HIS A 157 11.45 -8.43 -2.93
CA HIS A 157 12.62 -8.31 -3.77
C HIS A 157 13.93 -8.39 -2.98
N ALA A 158 13.92 -8.04 -1.69
CA ALA A 158 15.08 -8.02 -0.81
C ALA A 158 16.30 -7.26 -1.40
N VAL A 159 16.07 -6.14 -2.09
CA VAL A 159 17.12 -5.33 -2.75
C VAL A 159 18.01 -4.62 -1.73
N ASN A 160 17.39 -3.91 -0.80
CA ASN A 160 18.07 -3.00 0.11
C ASN A 160 18.74 -3.75 1.26
N TRP A 161 19.98 -3.37 1.56
CA TRP A 161 20.72 -3.84 2.72
C TRP A 161 21.47 -2.68 3.37
N ILE A 162 21.73 -2.73 4.68
CA ILE A 162 22.54 -1.68 5.32
C ILE A 162 23.94 -1.68 4.70
N GLY A 163 24.38 -0.53 4.20
CA GLY A 163 25.62 -0.34 3.45
C GLY A 163 25.51 -0.52 1.93
N GLY A 164 24.30 -0.76 1.38
CA GLY A 164 24.09 -0.85 -0.06
C GLY A 164 22.97 -1.79 -0.50
N THR A 165 23.28 -2.74 -1.36
CA THR A 165 22.31 -3.73 -1.86
C THR A 165 22.74 -5.14 -1.51
N LYS A 166 21.76 -6.05 -1.37
CA LYS A 166 22.01 -7.43 -0.99
C LYS A 166 22.72 -8.22 -2.10
N LYS A 167 22.41 -7.90 -3.36
CA LYS A 167 23.02 -8.49 -4.54
C LYS A 167 23.11 -7.45 -5.67
N ASP A 168 23.98 -7.74 -6.62
CA ASP A 168 24.09 -7.01 -7.87
C ASP A 168 23.01 -7.47 -8.87
N ILE A 169 22.76 -6.66 -9.90
CA ILE A 169 21.82 -6.95 -11.00
C ILE A 169 22.49 -7.67 -12.17
#